data_AF-A0A661SNB0-F1
#
_entry.id   AF-A0A661SNB0-F1
#
_cell.length_a   1.000
_cell.length_b   1.000
_cell.length_c   1.000
_cell.angle_alpha   90.00
_cell.angle_beta   90.00
_cell.angle_gamma   90.00
#
_symmetry.space_group_name_H-M   'P 1'
#
loop_
_entity.id
_entity.type
_entity.pdbx_description
1 polymer ?
#
loop_
_entity_poly.entity_id
_entity_poly.type
_entity_poly.pdbx_seq_one_letter_code
_entity_poly.pdbx_strand_id
1 'polypeptide(L)' 'MRDERVDVFWMIPISEAEFRFVLDHGPEAFDDLLAEEDPDLIDPTRPSLLV' A
#
# COMPACT_ATOMS: atom_id res chain seq x y z
N MET A 1 -5.79 -26.00 24.09
CA MET A 1 -4.99 -25.13 23.20
C MET A 1 -5.33 -23.70 23.57
N ARG A 2 -4.33 -22.85 23.84
CA ARG A 2 -4.60 -21.42 24.09
C ARG A 2 -4.96 -20.78 22.76
N ASP A 3 -6.02 -19.99 22.76
CA ASP A 3 -6.47 -19.20 21.63
C ASP A 3 -5.57 -17.96 21.55
N GLU A 4 -4.44 -18.08 20.85
CA GLU A 4 -3.51 -16.97 20.64
C GLU A 4 -3.88 -16.25 19.35
N ARG A 5 -4.20 -14.96 19.47
CA ARG A 5 -4.48 -14.11 18.32
C ARG A 5 -3.18 -13.87 17.54
N VAL A 6 -3.20 -14.19 16.25
CA VAL A 6 -2.12 -13.91 15.30
C VAL A 6 -2.66 -12.96 14.25
N ASP A 7 -2.00 -11.80 14.10
CA ASP A 7 -2.28 -10.86 13.02
C ASP A 7 -1.19 -11.01 11.94
N VAL A 8 -1.60 -11.05 10.67
CA VAL A 8 -0.71 -11.15 9.51
C VAL A 8 -0.85 -9.88 8.69
N PHE A 9 0.28 -9.22 8.43
CA PHE A 9 0.33 -7.98 7.65
C PHE A 9 1.05 -8.22 6.33
N TRP A 10 0.54 -7.62 5.26
CA TRP A 10 1.21 -7.62 3.98
C TRP A 10 2.02 -6.34 3.84
N MET A 11 3.34 -6.49 3.62
CA MET A 11 4.21 -5.36 3.31
C MET A 11 4.41 -5.28 1.80
N ILE A 12 4.05 -4.14 1.22
CA ILE A 12 4.22 -3.85 -0.21
C ILE A 12 5.22 -2.69 -0.40
N PRO A 13 6.05 -2.72 -1.45
CA PRO A 13 6.86 -1.59 -1.84
C PRO A 13 5.97 -0.43 -2.34
N ILE A 14 6.28 0.78 -1.86
CA ILE A 14 5.70 2.03 -2.34
C ILE A 14 6.81 3.01 -2.72
N SER A 15 6.53 3.89 -3.67
CA SER A 15 7.44 4.96 -4.05
C SER A 15 7.54 6.05 -2.97
N GLU A 16 8.52 6.94 -3.08
CA GLU A 16 8.62 8.11 -2.20
C GLU A 16 7.42 9.06 -2.35
N ALA A 17 6.85 9.18 -3.56
CA ALA A 17 5.66 10.00 -3.81
C ALA A 17 4.41 9.40 -3.16
N GLU A 18 4.24 8.08 -3.26
CA GLU A 18 3.17 7.33 -2.59
C GLU A 18 3.28 7.42 -1.07
N PHE A 19 4.49 7.30 -0.53
CA PHE A 19 4.72 7.49 0.90
C PHE A 19 4.32 8.90 1.38
N ARG A 20 4.70 9.95 0.64
CA ARG A 20 4.29 11.32 0.95
C ARG A 20 2.76 11.49 0.90
N PHE A 21 2.11 10.93 -0.11
CA PHE A 21 0.67 11.00 -0.23
C PHE A 21 -0.05 10.32 0.93
N VAL A 22 0.42 9.15 1.38
CA VAL A 22 -0.11 8.47 2.57
C VAL A 22 0.07 9.32 3.83
N LEU A 23 1.19 10.03 3.98
CA LEU A 23 1.39 10.96 5.11
C LEU A 23 0.42 12.14 5.09
N ASP A 24 0.10 12.66 3.90
CA ASP A 24 -0.73 13.85 3.74
C ASP A 24 -2.24 13.54 3.76
N HIS A 25 -2.66 12.40 3.21
CA HIS A 25 -4.07 12.05 2.97
C HIS A 25 -4.56 10.83 3.75
N GLY A 26 -3.65 10.09 4.38
CA GLY A 26 -3.95 8.85 5.09
C GLY A 26 -3.87 7.60 4.20
N PRO A 27 -3.81 6.40 4.82
CA PRO A 27 -3.71 5.13 4.09
C PRO A 27 -4.98 4.80 3.31
N GLU A 28 -6.17 5.19 3.79
CA GLU A 28 -7.44 4.87 3.11
C GLU A 28 -7.53 5.50 1.72
N ALA A 29 -7.03 6.73 1.56
CA ALA A 29 -6.97 7.39 0.25
C ALA A 29 -6.01 6.69 -0.72
N PHE A 30 -4.97 6.05 -0.19
CA PHE A 30 -4.05 5.25 -1.00
C PHE A 30 -4.67 3.92 -1.39
N ASP A 31 -5.41 3.27 -0.49
CA ASP A 31 -6.18 2.06 -0.81
C ASP A 31 -7.20 2.30 -1.93
N ASP A 32 -7.85 3.46 -1.95
CA ASP A 32 -8.76 3.86 -3.04
C ASP A 32 -8.02 3.95 -4.39
N LEU A 33 -6.83 4.55 -4.42
CA LEU A 33 -5.99 4.62 -5.63
C LEU A 33 -5.52 3.24 -6.10
N LEU A 34 -5.13 2.37 -5.17
CA LEU A 34 -4.74 1.00 -5.49
C LEU A 34 -5.90 0.22 -6.09
N ALA A 35 -7.11 0.41 -5.58
CA ALA A 35 -8.32 -0.25 -6.09
C ALA A 35 -8.74 0.28 -7.47
N GLU A 36 -8.51 1.56 -7.76
CA GLU A 36 -8.84 2.17 -9.06
C GLU A 36 -7.86 1.77 -10.17
N GLU A 37 -6.56 1.80 -9.89
CA GLU A 37 -5.51 1.60 -10.89
C GLU A 37 -5.05 0.13 -11.01
N ASP A 38 -5.35 -0.72 -10.02
CA ASP A 38 -5.01 -2.16 -9.97
C ASP A 38 -3.55 -2.49 -10.35
N PRO A 39 -2.53 -1.85 -9.73
CA PRO A 39 -1.13 -2.08 -10.09
C PRO A 39 -0.59 -3.42 -9.56
N ASP A 40 0.45 -3.93 -10.21
CA ASP A 40 1.21 -5.07 -9.67
C ASP A 40 2.05 -4.65 -8.45
N LEU A 41 1.51 -4.84 -7.25
CA LEU A 41 2.11 -4.40 -5.99
C LEU A 41 3.44 -5.10 -5.64
N ILE A 42 3.79 -6.21 -6.28
CA ILE A 42 5.05 -6.91 -6.01
C ILE A 42 6.13 -6.61 -7.05
N ASP A 43 5.81 -5.91 -8.14
CA ASP A 43 6.79 -5.45 -9.13
C ASP A 43 7.57 -4.23 -8.59
N PRO A 44 8.88 -4.37 -8.29
CA PRO A 44 9.68 -3.26 -7.77
C PRO A 44 9.96 -2.17 -8.81
N THR A 45 9.65 -2.42 -10.09
CA THR A 45 9.83 -1.49 -11.20
C THR A 45 8.53 -0.85 -11.66
N ARG A 46 7.40 -1.13 -11.00
CA ARG A 46 6.11 -0.51 -11.32
C ARG A 46 6.24 1.03 -11.26
N PRO A 47 5.59 1.75 -12.19
CA PRO A 47 5.51 3.20 -12.07
C PRO A 47 4.72 3.58 -10.81
N SER A 48 5.04 4.74 -10.26
CA SER A 48 4.25 5.30 -9.16
C SER A 48 2.87 5.70 -9.67
N LEU A 49 1.85 5.56 -8.82
CA LEU A 49 0.49 6.08 -9.11
C LEU A 49 0.40 7.61 -9.01
N LEU A 50 1.47 8.25 -8.53
CA LEU A 50 1.54 9.67 -8.28
C LEU A 50 2.76 10.23 -9.01
N VAL A 51 2.59 11.43 -9.57
CA VAL A 51 3.60 12.12 -10.39
C VAL A 51 4.27 13.23 -9.60
#